data_AF-A0A9X5BHY8-F1
#
_entry.id   AF-A0A9X5BHY8-F1
#
_cell.length_a   1.000
_cell.length_b   1.000
_cell.length_c   1.000
_cell.angle_alpha   90.00
_cell.angle_beta   90.00
_cell.angle_gamma   90.00
#
_symmetry.space_group_name_H-M   'P 1'
#
loop_
_entity.id
_entity.type
_entity.pdbx_description
1 polymer ?
#
loop_
_entity_poly.entity_id
_entity_poly.type
_entity_poly.pdbx_seq_one_letter_code
_entity_poly.pdbx_strand_id
1 'polypeptide(L)'
;MVTFQVEAFLILILYITWKFKVRFVEAFPVGCSLLVLGLYLLSFFRALSFSDYIAAAGLIATLFILAKKTKEQRKEIMSFVRGELFRASTLTALFMAIVVCICVGGKAVSWWDDYNFWATDVKSIFYLNGFAHKYANVAAEFGDYPPGTQMMKWWFLHFYPKEFQEGLMFAGYYFMNLAFLFPLLKTMKKRNVFVMSLGAVALWLFPAVAEAFWLDGCCADLTMALIYGAFLTAVADKNQDRFFYYGRQALFLMVLVLCKNTGFIWAAFGIIFSCGYQHLWRKKQEGKEKGEEGRKADRLGILTVILLPVLTEGSWLGFCVINRRVAKLTGTALKMATGRMNIPAYQGDMVKAFVEAFLSWPLHRWKTAAVDLSPLGVYLLLLLFLYLIYKFHVLEREVTIYTGIFFALSGALFYAFNLIGHLTIFAVETQYLEPFGMVSSIERYGAPFTIGGLYLLGYYVLNSAKSKVGAIVCMAFVFLTTDHMGAYRGLIGYKEDVNDVIAERREVIDEDAEAFLQRAGAGKRESIGRVLYLRDASDISWVRNTYINFEAAPVSVMYGNVDAAAMRSEDIVNALRDAHAGFLYVDALKGNGEELFESFLDGEGFAYGCLYQVVEESNGMRFVKAKEF
;
A
#
# COMPACT_ATOMS: atom_id res chain seq x y z
N MET A 1 -20.47 12.29 12.30
CA MET A 1 -19.26 12.62 11.51
C MET A 1 -19.09 11.70 10.30
N VAL A 2 -19.20 10.38 10.47
CA VAL A 2 -19.07 9.37 9.39
C VAL A 2 -19.90 9.67 8.12
N THR A 3 -21.17 10.05 8.28
CA THR A 3 -22.10 10.19 7.15
C THR A 3 -21.69 11.30 6.17
N PHE A 4 -21.24 12.45 6.65
CA PHE A 4 -20.88 13.56 5.76
C PHE A 4 -19.59 13.31 4.96
N GLN A 5 -18.63 12.55 5.50
CA GLN A 5 -17.40 12.18 4.78
C GLN A 5 -17.72 11.29 3.58
N VAL A 6 -18.54 10.26 3.81
CA VAL A 6 -19.00 9.35 2.76
C VAL A 6 -19.84 10.09 1.72
N GLU A 7 -20.77 10.95 2.14
CA GLU A 7 -21.58 11.78 1.24
C GLU A 7 -20.72 12.71 0.38
N ALA A 8 -19.76 13.42 0.98
CA ALA A 8 -18.85 14.32 0.26
C ALA A 8 -18.02 13.56 -0.77
N PHE A 9 -17.52 12.38 -0.41
CA PHE A 9 -16.76 11.52 -1.31
C PHE A 9 -17.61 11.00 -2.49
N LEU A 10 -18.82 10.52 -2.22
CA LEU A 10 -19.75 10.07 -3.27
C LEU A 10 -20.16 11.23 -4.19
N ILE A 11 -20.36 12.43 -3.64
CA ILE A 11 -20.64 13.65 -4.41
C ILE A 11 -19.45 14.03 -5.30
N LEU A 12 -18.21 13.93 -4.80
CA LEU A 12 -17.01 14.13 -5.61
C LEU A 12 -16.98 13.16 -6.80
N ILE A 13 -17.23 11.87 -6.58
CA ILE A 13 -17.27 10.87 -7.65
C ILE A 13 -18.38 11.20 -8.66
N LEU A 14 -19.59 11.54 -8.18
CA LEU A 14 -20.71 11.93 -9.03
C LEU A 14 -20.40 13.20 -9.84
N TYR A 15 -19.70 14.17 -9.25
CA TYR A 15 -19.26 15.37 -9.95
C TYR A 15 -18.29 15.05 -11.08
N ILE A 16 -17.28 14.21 -10.83
CA ILE A 16 -16.33 13.73 -11.85
C ILE A 16 -17.08 13.01 -12.96
N THR A 17 -17.98 12.09 -12.60
CA THR A 17 -18.85 11.32 -13.50
C THR A 17 -19.66 12.25 -14.41
N TRP A 18 -20.33 13.26 -13.82
CA TRP A 18 -21.16 14.20 -14.55
C TRP A 18 -20.36 15.16 -15.43
N LYS A 19 -19.20 15.64 -14.94
CA LYS A 19 -18.34 16.61 -15.63
C LYS A 19 -17.67 16.01 -16.86
N PHE A 20 -17.17 14.77 -16.74
CA PHE A 20 -16.43 14.11 -17.81
C PHE A 20 -17.26 13.09 -18.60
N LYS A 21 -18.53 12.90 -18.24
CA LYS A 21 -19.46 11.96 -18.89
C LYS A 21 -18.94 10.51 -18.93
N VAL A 22 -18.15 10.15 -17.92
CA VAL A 22 -17.69 8.77 -17.66
C VAL A 22 -18.70 8.05 -16.78
N ARG A 23 -18.54 6.73 -16.60
CA ARG A 23 -19.40 5.99 -15.67
C ARG A 23 -18.94 6.17 -14.24
N PHE A 24 -19.87 6.03 -13.30
CA PHE A 24 -19.59 6.13 -11.87
C PHE A 24 -18.45 5.21 -11.41
N VAL A 25 -18.46 3.95 -11.86
CA VAL A 25 -17.41 2.97 -11.55
C VAL A 25 -16.03 3.31 -12.14
N GLU A 26 -15.96 4.12 -13.20
CA GLU A 26 -14.70 4.59 -13.79
C GLU A 26 -14.13 5.81 -13.06
N ALA A 27 -14.98 6.55 -12.33
CA ALA A 27 -14.58 7.72 -11.55
C ALA A 27 -14.09 7.37 -10.13
N PHE A 28 -14.39 6.18 -9.62
CA PHE A 28 -13.95 5.72 -8.29
C PHE A 28 -12.44 5.77 -8.07
N PRO A 29 -11.60 5.20 -8.96
CA PRO A 29 -10.15 5.27 -8.80
C PRO A 29 -9.64 6.71 -8.73
N VAL A 30 -10.21 7.61 -9.54
CA VAL A 30 -9.85 9.04 -9.58
C VAL A 30 -10.23 9.72 -8.27
N GLY A 31 -11.44 9.48 -7.78
CA GLY A 31 -11.89 9.98 -6.47
C GLY A 31 -10.99 9.49 -5.34
N CYS A 32 -10.67 8.21 -5.31
CA CYS A 32 -9.76 7.62 -4.30
C CYS A 32 -8.37 8.25 -4.38
N SER A 33 -7.80 8.45 -5.57
CA SER A 33 -6.51 9.11 -5.72
C SER A 33 -6.53 10.54 -5.21
N LEU A 34 -7.58 11.31 -5.49
CA LEU A 34 -7.73 12.68 -4.98
C LEU A 34 -7.83 12.69 -3.45
N LEU A 35 -8.59 11.76 -2.87
CA LEU A 35 -8.71 11.63 -1.41
C LEU A 35 -7.36 11.27 -0.78
N VAL A 36 -6.66 10.26 -1.30
CA VAL A 36 -5.33 9.86 -0.82
C VAL A 36 -4.35 11.02 -0.86
N LEU A 37 -4.28 11.75 -1.98
CA LEU A 37 -3.37 12.90 -2.12
C LEU A 37 -3.76 14.08 -1.21
N GLY A 38 -5.07 14.30 -0.99
CA GLY A 38 -5.55 15.31 -0.04
C GLY A 38 -5.16 14.99 1.40
N LEU A 39 -5.36 13.74 1.83
CA LEU A 39 -4.97 13.26 3.17
C LEU A 39 -3.45 13.24 3.34
N TYR A 40 -2.72 12.85 2.29
CA TYR A 40 -1.26 12.90 2.26
C TYR A 40 -0.75 14.32 2.51
N LEU A 41 -1.34 15.33 1.84
CA LEU A 41 -0.99 16.73 2.07
C LEU A 41 -1.29 17.18 3.51
N LEU A 42 -2.46 16.84 4.04
CA LEU A 42 -2.84 17.19 5.42
C LEU A 42 -1.93 16.52 6.48
N SER A 43 -1.41 15.34 6.18
CA SER A 43 -0.55 14.56 7.08
C SER A 43 0.77 15.27 7.40
N PHE A 44 1.32 16.05 6.47
CA PHE A 44 2.51 16.88 6.72
C PHE A 44 2.33 17.88 7.85
N PHE A 45 1.10 18.36 8.05
CA PHE A 45 0.75 19.38 9.02
C PHE A 45 0.10 18.81 10.28
N ARG A 46 0.03 17.48 10.41
CA ARG A 46 -0.73 16.80 11.47
C ARG A 46 -2.18 17.30 11.59
N ALA A 47 -2.79 17.56 10.43
CA ALA A 47 -4.10 18.17 10.31
C ALA A 47 -5.10 17.26 9.57
N LEU A 48 -4.95 15.94 9.67
CA LEU A 48 -5.83 15.00 8.96
C LEU A 48 -7.31 15.18 9.32
N SER A 49 -7.63 15.46 10.58
CA SER A 49 -8.97 15.83 11.06
C SER A 49 -9.56 17.06 10.34
N PHE A 50 -8.71 17.92 9.74
CA PHE A 50 -9.19 19.05 8.94
C PHE A 50 -9.95 18.61 7.68
N SER A 51 -9.79 17.34 7.26
CA SER A 51 -10.60 16.74 6.20
C SER A 51 -12.10 16.84 6.47
N ASP A 52 -12.54 16.93 7.74
CA ASP A 52 -13.96 17.12 8.08
C ASP A 52 -14.49 18.47 7.61
N TYR A 53 -13.71 19.53 7.78
CA TYR A 53 -14.08 20.87 7.30
C TYR A 53 -14.05 20.94 5.78
N ILE A 54 -13.09 20.25 5.13
CA ILE A 54 -13.04 20.15 3.67
C ILE A 54 -14.27 19.44 3.14
N ALA A 55 -14.67 18.31 3.75
CA ALA A 55 -15.87 17.57 3.38
C ALA A 55 -17.14 18.44 3.54
N ALA A 56 -17.30 19.09 4.70
CA ALA A 56 -18.42 19.98 4.95
C ALA A 56 -18.47 21.16 3.96
N ALA A 57 -17.33 21.79 3.67
CA ALA A 57 -17.23 22.86 2.68
C ALA A 57 -17.60 22.38 1.28
N GLY A 58 -17.19 21.16 0.89
CA GLY A 58 -17.56 20.54 -0.37
C GLY A 58 -19.07 20.31 -0.51
N LEU A 59 -19.72 19.87 0.57
CA LEU A 59 -21.19 19.70 0.62
C LEU A 59 -21.90 21.04 0.47
N ILE A 60 -21.49 22.06 1.23
CA ILE A 60 -22.04 23.43 1.16
C ILE A 60 -21.85 24.02 -0.25
N ALA A 61 -20.65 23.89 -0.82
CA ALA A 61 -20.35 24.35 -2.17
C ALA A 61 -21.23 23.66 -3.21
N THR A 62 -21.46 22.34 -3.06
CA THR A 62 -22.36 21.58 -3.94
C THR A 62 -23.79 22.11 -3.86
N LEU A 63 -24.33 22.35 -2.66
CA LEU A 63 -25.66 22.93 -2.47
C LEU A 63 -25.76 24.32 -3.10
N PHE A 64 -24.74 25.17 -2.92
CA PHE A 64 -24.70 26.51 -3.50
C PHE A 64 -24.63 26.49 -5.04
N ILE A 65 -23.80 25.61 -5.61
CA ILE A 65 -23.73 25.42 -7.06
C ILE A 65 -25.08 24.96 -7.60
N LEU A 66 -25.74 23.99 -6.96
CA LEU A 66 -27.05 23.51 -7.37
C LEU A 66 -28.13 24.60 -7.22
N ALA A 67 -28.10 25.41 -6.16
CA ALA A 67 -29.04 26.50 -5.95
C ALA A 67 -28.95 27.58 -7.05
N LYS A 68 -27.75 27.82 -7.59
CA LYS A 68 -27.51 28.74 -8.72
C LYS A 68 -27.96 28.20 -10.08
N LYS A 69 -28.26 26.90 -10.20
CA LYS A 69 -28.72 26.30 -11.45
C LYS A 69 -30.22 26.49 -11.66
N THR A 70 -30.62 26.65 -12.92
CA THR A 70 -32.05 26.73 -13.27
C THR A 70 -32.77 25.43 -12.88
N LYS A 71 -34.11 25.47 -12.78
CA LYS A 71 -34.90 24.30 -12.40
C LYS A 71 -34.71 23.16 -13.41
N GLU A 72 -34.58 23.50 -14.69
CA GLU A 72 -34.36 22.58 -15.81
C GLU A 72 -32.98 21.93 -15.69
N GLN A 73 -31.92 22.71 -15.45
CA GLN A 73 -30.57 22.21 -15.25
C GLN A 73 -30.47 21.30 -14.02
N ARG A 74 -31.12 21.67 -12.90
CA ARG A 74 -31.18 20.81 -11.71
C ARG A 74 -31.86 19.48 -12.01
N LYS A 75 -32.97 19.49 -12.75
CA LYS A 75 -33.68 18.28 -13.17
C LYS A 75 -32.81 17.38 -14.05
N GLU A 76 -32.05 17.97 -14.97
CA GLU A 76 -31.10 17.23 -15.82
C GLU A 76 -30.00 16.55 -14.98
N ILE A 77 -29.37 17.30 -14.07
CA ILE A 77 -28.32 16.78 -13.17
C ILE A 77 -28.89 15.64 -12.32
N MET A 78 -30.04 15.82 -11.69
CA MET A 78 -30.67 14.80 -10.85
C MET A 78 -31.08 13.55 -11.64
N SER A 79 -31.55 13.73 -12.88
CA SER A 79 -31.87 12.62 -13.79
C SER A 79 -30.60 11.83 -14.15
N PHE A 80 -29.50 12.52 -14.46
CA PHE A 80 -28.20 11.91 -14.75
C PHE A 80 -27.68 11.13 -13.54
N VAL A 81 -27.64 11.77 -12.36
CA VAL A 81 -27.16 11.16 -11.11
C VAL A 81 -27.99 9.93 -10.76
N ARG A 82 -29.33 10.01 -10.85
CA ARG A 82 -30.21 8.86 -10.64
C ARG A 82 -29.94 7.75 -11.66
N GLY A 83 -29.73 8.11 -12.92
CA GLY A 83 -29.38 7.16 -13.97
C GLY A 83 -28.11 6.37 -13.63
N GLU A 84 -27.05 7.07 -13.20
CA GLU A 84 -25.75 6.47 -12.85
C GLU A 84 -25.78 5.67 -11.55
N LEU A 85 -26.40 6.19 -10.48
CA LEU A 85 -26.47 5.51 -9.18
C LEU A 85 -27.21 4.17 -9.25
N PHE A 86 -28.24 4.09 -10.09
CA PHE A 86 -29.00 2.86 -10.26
C PHE A 86 -28.46 1.99 -11.41
N ARG A 87 -27.27 2.22 -11.98
CA ARG A 87 -26.72 1.25 -12.95
C ARG A 87 -26.33 -0.05 -12.27
N ALA A 88 -26.42 -1.16 -12.99
CA ALA A 88 -26.02 -2.48 -12.47
C ALA A 88 -24.58 -2.50 -11.97
N SER A 89 -23.64 -1.90 -12.71
CA SER A 89 -22.24 -1.77 -12.31
C SER A 89 -22.07 -0.98 -11.01
N THR A 90 -22.78 0.15 -10.86
CA THR A 90 -22.72 1.01 -9.68
C THR A 90 -23.30 0.32 -8.46
N LEU A 91 -24.48 -0.28 -8.59
CA LEU A 91 -25.12 -1.03 -7.51
C LEU A 91 -24.24 -2.19 -7.06
N THR A 92 -23.60 -2.91 -8.00
CA THR A 92 -22.65 -3.99 -7.68
C THR A 92 -21.45 -3.45 -6.92
N ALA A 93 -20.82 -2.38 -7.39
CA ALA A 93 -19.65 -1.78 -6.73
C ALA A 93 -19.97 -1.27 -5.31
N LEU A 94 -21.08 -0.55 -5.12
CA LEU A 94 -21.51 -0.06 -3.81
C LEU A 94 -21.87 -1.21 -2.86
N PHE A 95 -22.57 -2.24 -3.36
CA PHE A 95 -22.88 -3.42 -2.57
C PHE A 95 -21.60 -4.16 -2.15
N MET A 96 -20.65 -4.35 -3.06
CA MET A 96 -19.35 -4.94 -2.74
C MET A 96 -18.61 -4.14 -1.67
N ALA A 97 -18.52 -2.82 -1.82
CA ALA A 97 -17.87 -1.96 -0.83
C ALA A 97 -18.47 -2.15 0.57
N ILE A 98 -19.81 -2.16 0.67
CA ILE A 98 -20.52 -2.36 1.94
C ILE A 98 -20.27 -3.77 2.50
N VAL A 99 -20.50 -4.81 1.70
CA VAL A 99 -20.40 -6.21 2.13
C VAL A 99 -18.99 -6.53 2.59
N VAL A 100 -17.97 -6.15 1.82
CA VAL A 100 -16.57 -6.43 2.18
C VAL A 100 -16.21 -5.73 3.48
N CYS A 101 -16.59 -4.45 3.66
CA CYS A 101 -16.35 -3.74 4.92
C CYS A 101 -17.00 -4.43 6.13
N ILE A 102 -18.23 -4.93 5.99
CA ILE A 102 -18.92 -5.67 7.05
C ILE A 102 -18.22 -7.01 7.32
N CYS A 103 -17.85 -7.74 6.27
CA CYS A 103 -17.24 -9.07 6.38
C CYS A 103 -15.88 -9.02 7.10
N VAL A 104 -15.07 -8.00 6.85
CA VAL A 104 -13.72 -7.84 7.42
C VAL A 104 -13.69 -7.07 8.74
N GLY A 105 -14.84 -6.63 9.25
CA GLY A 105 -14.91 -5.78 10.44
C GLY A 105 -14.36 -6.40 11.74
N GLY A 106 -14.20 -7.73 11.79
CA GLY A 106 -13.58 -8.43 12.90
C GLY A 106 -12.12 -8.81 12.69
N LYS A 107 -11.49 -8.41 11.57
CA LYS A 107 -10.10 -8.81 11.28
C LYS A 107 -9.13 -8.22 12.30
N ALA A 108 -8.18 -9.05 12.69
CA ALA A 108 -7.01 -8.66 13.47
C ALA A 108 -5.74 -8.72 12.61
N VAL A 109 -4.78 -7.86 12.93
CA VAL A 109 -3.40 -7.90 12.44
C VAL A 109 -2.81 -9.23 12.87
N SER A 110 -2.41 -10.04 11.91
CA SER A 110 -1.83 -11.37 12.15
C SER A 110 -0.50 -11.54 11.42
N TRP A 111 -0.25 -10.72 10.40
CA TRP A 111 0.90 -10.89 9.54
C TRP A 111 2.07 -10.00 9.97
N TRP A 112 3.25 -10.61 10.06
CA TRP A 112 4.56 -10.01 10.31
C TRP A 112 4.80 -8.64 9.66
N ASP A 113 4.55 -8.48 8.36
CA ASP A 113 4.79 -7.21 7.66
C ASP A 113 3.87 -6.07 8.15
N ASP A 114 2.67 -6.42 8.62
CA ASP A 114 1.73 -5.44 9.16
C ASP A 114 2.22 -4.91 10.52
N TYR A 115 2.71 -5.80 11.39
CA TYR A 115 3.35 -5.41 12.66
C TYR A 115 4.64 -4.60 12.45
N ASN A 116 5.41 -4.90 11.41
CA ASN A 116 6.63 -4.16 11.11
C ASN A 116 6.35 -2.75 10.56
N PHE A 117 5.33 -2.60 9.72
CA PHE A 117 5.08 -1.32 9.05
C PHE A 117 3.60 -1.06 8.73
N TRP A 118 2.92 -1.95 8.01
CA TRP A 118 1.67 -1.56 7.31
C TRP A 118 0.49 -1.26 8.24
N ALA A 119 0.45 -1.85 9.44
CA ALA A 119 -0.52 -1.55 10.48
C ALA A 119 0.07 -0.58 11.53
N THR A 120 1.33 -0.79 11.92
CA THR A 120 2.03 0.04 12.91
C THR A 120 2.12 1.51 12.51
N ASP A 121 2.50 1.81 11.26
CA ASP A 121 2.62 3.18 10.78
C ASP A 121 1.25 3.89 10.70
N VAL A 122 0.20 3.20 10.23
CA VAL A 122 -1.15 3.80 10.21
C VAL A 122 -1.73 3.99 11.60
N LYS A 123 -1.43 3.11 12.57
CA LYS A 123 -1.77 3.30 13.99
C LYS A 123 -1.09 4.56 14.54
N SER A 124 0.18 4.78 14.22
CA SER A 124 0.85 6.03 14.56
C SER A 124 0.20 7.26 13.90
N ILE A 125 -0.14 7.20 12.60
CA ILE A 125 -0.81 8.30 11.89
C ILE A 125 -2.18 8.61 12.49
N PHE A 126 -2.94 7.57 12.89
CA PHE A 126 -4.24 7.70 13.54
C PHE A 126 -4.15 8.54 14.81
N TYR A 127 -3.22 8.20 15.70
CA TYR A 127 -3.07 8.92 16.96
C TYR A 127 -2.47 10.32 16.78
N LEU A 128 -1.49 10.48 15.89
CA LEU A 128 -0.79 11.76 15.66
C LEU A 128 -1.54 12.74 14.75
N ASN A 129 -2.66 12.33 14.16
CA ASN A 129 -3.39 13.10 13.16
C ASN A 129 -2.54 13.48 11.92
N GLY A 130 -1.48 12.72 11.63
CA GLY A 130 -0.55 12.94 10.52
C GLY A 130 0.81 12.28 10.75
N PHE A 131 1.84 12.74 10.03
CA PHE A 131 3.16 12.09 10.08
C PHE A 131 3.92 12.37 11.38
N ALA A 132 4.61 11.35 11.88
CA ALA A 132 5.54 11.50 13.00
C ALA A 132 6.69 12.47 12.69
N HIS A 133 7.15 13.19 13.71
CA HIS A 133 8.26 14.16 13.60
C HIS A 133 9.60 13.44 13.44
N LYS A 134 10.67 14.23 13.32
CA LYS A 134 12.05 13.76 13.26
C LYS A 134 12.34 12.75 14.38
N TYR A 135 12.88 11.59 14.01
CA TYR A 135 13.16 10.46 14.90
C TYR A 135 11.94 9.85 15.62
N ALA A 136 10.71 10.27 15.35
CA ALA A 136 9.53 9.72 16.04
C ALA A 136 8.77 8.68 15.20
N ASN A 137 9.33 8.19 14.08
CA ASN A 137 8.68 7.14 13.30
C ASN A 137 8.72 5.80 14.06
N VAL A 138 7.56 5.17 14.20
CA VAL A 138 7.36 3.92 14.96
C VAL A 138 7.96 2.70 14.26
N ALA A 139 8.09 2.74 12.93
CA ALA A 139 8.73 1.72 12.13
C ALA A 139 10.11 2.22 11.66
N ALA A 140 11.11 2.20 12.54
CA ALA A 140 12.44 2.74 12.27
C ALA A 140 13.12 2.09 11.06
N GLU A 141 13.02 0.76 10.92
CA GLU A 141 13.64 0.00 9.84
C GLU A 141 13.02 0.25 8.46
N PHE A 142 11.81 0.81 8.42
CA PHE A 142 11.01 1.05 7.21
C PHE A 142 10.70 2.53 7.00
N GLY A 143 11.46 3.44 7.64
CA GLY A 143 11.06 4.84 7.79
C GLY A 143 10.78 5.63 6.50
N ASP A 144 11.34 5.21 5.36
CA ASP A 144 11.13 5.85 4.05
C ASP A 144 10.06 5.18 3.18
N TYR A 145 9.33 4.18 3.70
CA TYR A 145 8.23 3.59 2.96
C TYR A 145 7.11 4.61 2.76
N PRO A 146 6.66 4.85 1.53
CA PRO A 146 5.64 5.85 1.25
C PRO A 146 4.26 5.51 1.87
N PRO A 147 3.48 6.52 2.31
CA PRO A 147 2.29 6.32 3.15
C PRO A 147 0.95 6.32 2.38
N GLY A 148 0.96 6.08 1.07
CA GLY A 148 -0.22 6.23 0.21
C GLY A 148 -1.36 5.26 0.55
N THR A 149 -1.03 4.01 0.91
CA THR A 149 -2.06 3.03 1.34
C THR A 149 -2.63 3.36 2.72
N GLN A 150 -1.79 3.94 3.58
CA GLN A 150 -2.10 4.33 4.95
C GLN A 150 -3.15 5.43 4.96
N MET A 151 -3.18 6.32 3.97
CA MET A 151 -4.19 7.38 3.87
C MET A 151 -5.61 6.83 3.77
N MET A 152 -5.84 5.80 2.95
CA MET A 152 -7.18 5.20 2.84
C MET A 152 -7.55 4.42 4.10
N LYS A 153 -6.60 3.69 4.69
CA LYS A 153 -6.78 3.00 5.98
C LYS A 153 -7.16 4.01 7.08
N TRP A 154 -6.45 5.13 7.15
CA TRP A 154 -6.73 6.22 8.09
C TRP A 154 -8.13 6.81 7.89
N TRP A 155 -8.55 7.04 6.64
CA TRP A 155 -9.88 7.59 6.36
C TRP A 155 -11.01 6.72 6.93
N PHE A 156 -10.86 5.39 6.88
CA PHE A 156 -11.80 4.46 7.52
C PHE A 156 -11.69 4.46 9.05
N LEU A 157 -10.48 4.47 9.60
CA LEU A 157 -10.25 4.59 11.04
C LEU A 157 -10.87 5.87 11.62
N HIS A 158 -10.89 6.96 10.84
CA HIS A 158 -11.52 8.23 11.22
C HIS A 158 -13.04 8.13 11.42
N PHE A 159 -13.67 7.03 10.97
CA PHE A 159 -15.08 6.78 11.27
C PHE A 159 -15.33 6.38 12.73
N TYR A 160 -14.29 5.95 13.44
CA TYR A 160 -14.32 5.70 14.88
C TYR A 160 -13.12 6.38 15.57
N PRO A 161 -13.13 7.71 15.73
CA PRO A 161 -11.94 8.48 16.14
C PRO A 161 -11.55 8.33 17.61
N LYS A 162 -12.30 7.54 18.39
CA LYS A 162 -12.04 7.31 19.82
C LYS A 162 -10.92 6.32 20.06
N GLU A 163 -10.77 5.33 19.17
CA GLU A 163 -9.88 4.20 19.35
C GLU A 163 -9.48 3.62 18.01
N PHE A 164 -8.26 3.08 17.93
CA PHE A 164 -7.81 2.38 16.74
C PHE A 164 -8.57 1.05 16.59
N GLN A 165 -9.12 0.81 15.40
CA GLN A 165 -9.93 -0.38 15.11
C GLN A 165 -9.33 -1.14 13.91
N GLU A 166 -8.72 -2.29 14.16
CA GLU A 166 -8.04 -3.10 13.14
C GLU A 166 -8.99 -3.48 11.98
N GLY A 167 -10.24 -3.83 12.28
CA GLY A 167 -11.25 -4.11 11.26
C GLY A 167 -11.54 -2.93 10.33
N LEU A 168 -11.54 -1.69 10.82
CA LEU A 168 -11.70 -0.49 9.98
C LEU A 168 -10.46 -0.22 9.13
N MET A 169 -9.27 -0.47 9.66
CA MET A 169 -8.03 -0.40 8.89
C MET A 169 -8.07 -1.39 7.69
N PHE A 170 -8.46 -2.65 7.94
CA PHE A 170 -8.64 -3.64 6.87
C PHE A 170 -9.75 -3.24 5.90
N ALA A 171 -10.87 -2.71 6.37
CA ALA A 171 -11.94 -2.20 5.51
C ALA A 171 -11.43 -1.12 4.54
N GLY A 172 -10.62 -0.17 5.03
CA GLY A 172 -9.99 0.85 4.19
C GLY A 172 -9.01 0.29 3.17
N TYR A 173 -8.23 -0.73 3.55
CA TYR A 173 -7.36 -1.46 2.63
C TYR A 173 -8.13 -2.12 1.49
N TYR A 174 -9.14 -2.92 1.80
CA TYR A 174 -9.95 -3.62 0.78
C TYR A 174 -10.77 -2.64 -0.06
N PHE A 175 -11.29 -1.57 0.53
CA PHE A 175 -11.99 -0.53 -0.21
C PHE A 175 -11.08 0.13 -1.26
N MET A 176 -9.84 0.46 -0.90
CA MET A 176 -8.85 0.98 -1.84
C MET A 176 -8.65 0.04 -3.02
N ASN A 177 -8.39 -1.25 -2.76
CA ASN A 177 -8.18 -2.25 -3.80
C ASN A 177 -9.41 -2.39 -4.71
N LEU A 178 -10.60 -2.50 -4.12
CA LEU A 178 -11.85 -2.59 -4.87
C LEU A 178 -12.13 -1.35 -5.73
N ALA A 179 -11.81 -0.15 -5.24
CA ALA A 179 -12.00 1.07 -6.00
C ALA A 179 -11.24 1.05 -7.34
N PHE A 180 -10.05 0.47 -7.36
CA PHE A 180 -9.25 0.28 -8.58
C PHE A 180 -9.73 -0.90 -9.45
N LEU A 181 -10.53 -1.82 -8.91
CA LEU A 181 -11.14 -2.94 -9.65
C LEU A 181 -12.51 -2.61 -10.25
N PHE A 182 -13.28 -1.71 -9.63
CA PHE A 182 -14.64 -1.34 -10.08
C PHE A 182 -14.76 -0.94 -11.56
N PRO A 183 -13.78 -0.29 -12.21
CA PRO A 183 -13.86 -0.01 -13.65
C PRO A 183 -14.10 -1.24 -14.52
N LEU A 184 -13.67 -2.44 -14.10
CA LEU A 184 -13.92 -3.69 -14.83
C LEU A 184 -15.41 -4.05 -14.89
N LEU A 185 -16.22 -3.58 -13.94
CA LEU A 185 -17.68 -3.75 -13.94
C LEU A 185 -18.38 -2.88 -14.98
N LYS A 186 -17.69 -1.96 -15.66
CA LYS A 186 -18.32 -1.03 -16.60
C LYS A 186 -19.06 -1.71 -17.74
N THR A 187 -18.71 -2.94 -18.11
CA THR A 187 -19.40 -3.66 -19.20
C THR A 187 -20.75 -4.24 -18.76
N MET A 188 -21.04 -4.25 -17.45
CA MET A 188 -22.29 -4.74 -16.88
C MET A 188 -23.45 -3.77 -17.15
N LYS A 189 -24.32 -4.14 -18.11
CA LYS A 189 -25.44 -3.28 -18.56
C LYS A 189 -26.78 -3.56 -17.87
N LYS A 190 -27.07 -4.83 -17.56
CA LYS A 190 -28.39 -5.28 -17.07
C LYS A 190 -28.38 -5.50 -15.57
N ARG A 191 -29.47 -5.11 -14.90
CA ARG A 191 -29.73 -5.41 -13.47
C ARG A 191 -30.24 -6.84 -13.32
N ASN A 192 -29.42 -7.81 -13.69
CA ASN A 192 -29.69 -9.21 -13.43
C ASN A 192 -28.88 -9.60 -12.20
N VAL A 193 -29.56 -10.00 -11.12
CA VAL A 193 -28.93 -10.30 -9.83
C VAL A 193 -27.84 -11.37 -9.99
N PHE A 194 -28.09 -12.43 -10.76
CA PHE A 194 -27.08 -13.48 -10.99
C PHE A 194 -25.82 -12.94 -11.66
N VAL A 195 -25.96 -12.10 -12.70
CA VAL A 195 -24.81 -11.49 -13.40
C VAL A 195 -24.06 -10.52 -12.47
N MET A 196 -24.79 -9.76 -11.66
CA MET A 196 -24.20 -8.85 -10.68
C MET A 196 -23.42 -9.62 -9.62
N SER A 197 -24.00 -10.68 -9.06
CA SER A 197 -23.35 -11.56 -8.08
C SER A 197 -22.12 -12.26 -8.66
N LEU A 198 -22.22 -12.86 -9.85
CA LEU A 198 -21.06 -13.51 -10.51
C LEU A 198 -19.95 -12.50 -10.80
N GLY A 199 -20.30 -11.30 -11.27
CA GLY A 199 -19.33 -10.23 -11.49
C GLY A 199 -18.65 -9.78 -10.19
N ALA A 200 -19.41 -9.66 -9.09
CA ALA A 200 -18.86 -9.33 -7.78
C ALA A 200 -17.91 -10.40 -7.26
N VAL A 201 -18.30 -11.67 -7.32
CA VAL A 201 -17.47 -12.80 -6.89
C VAL A 201 -16.20 -12.87 -7.73
N ALA A 202 -16.30 -12.81 -9.06
CA ALA A 202 -15.12 -12.83 -9.93
C ALA A 202 -14.15 -11.67 -9.63
N LEU A 203 -14.68 -10.47 -9.31
CA LEU A 203 -13.84 -9.32 -8.98
C LEU A 203 -13.12 -9.47 -7.63
N TRP A 204 -13.78 -10.09 -6.63
CA TRP A 204 -13.15 -10.42 -5.34
C TRP A 204 -12.08 -11.51 -5.47
N LEU A 205 -12.33 -12.52 -6.31
CA LEU A 205 -11.43 -13.65 -6.51
C LEU A 205 -10.20 -13.29 -7.36
N PHE A 206 -10.32 -12.32 -8.26
CA PHE A 206 -9.29 -11.99 -9.25
C PHE A 206 -7.87 -11.77 -8.67
N PRO A 207 -7.67 -11.02 -7.57
CA PRO A 207 -6.33 -10.89 -6.97
C PRO A 207 -5.71 -12.23 -6.54
N ALA A 208 -6.53 -13.15 -6.01
CA ALA A 208 -6.09 -14.46 -5.53
C ALA A 208 -5.67 -15.44 -6.65
N VAL A 209 -5.62 -15.00 -7.91
CA VAL A 209 -5.02 -15.76 -9.01
C VAL A 209 -3.49 -15.80 -8.88
N ALA A 210 -2.88 -14.73 -8.36
CA ALA A 210 -1.42 -14.58 -8.34
C ALA A 210 -0.88 -13.72 -7.20
N GLU A 211 -1.72 -13.39 -6.21
CA GLU A 211 -1.33 -12.67 -5.00
C GLU A 211 -2.08 -13.28 -3.81
N ALA A 212 -1.37 -13.80 -2.81
CA ALA A 212 -1.87 -14.50 -1.63
C ALA A 212 -1.72 -13.67 -0.35
N PHE A 213 -0.95 -12.60 -0.39
CA PHE A 213 -0.57 -11.83 0.79
C PHE A 213 -1.66 -10.83 1.22
N TRP A 214 -2.40 -10.27 0.26
CA TRP A 214 -3.56 -9.41 0.52
C TRP A 214 -4.70 -10.08 1.31
N LEU A 215 -4.64 -11.41 1.47
CA LEU A 215 -5.65 -12.21 2.15
C LEU A 215 -5.56 -12.08 3.67
N ASP A 216 -4.36 -12.12 4.25
CA ASP A 216 -4.18 -12.12 5.71
C ASP A 216 -3.63 -10.80 6.24
N GLY A 217 -3.06 -9.95 5.39
CA GLY A 217 -2.57 -8.63 5.80
C GLY A 217 -2.96 -7.52 4.84
N CYS A 218 -2.39 -6.35 5.09
CA CYS A 218 -2.77 -5.12 4.42
C CYS A 218 -1.56 -4.45 3.73
N CYS A 219 -0.65 -5.27 3.19
CA CYS A 219 0.53 -4.81 2.48
C CYS A 219 0.18 -4.07 1.17
N ALA A 220 1.06 -3.18 0.74
CA ALA A 220 0.81 -2.34 -0.44
C ALA A 220 1.00 -3.06 -1.79
N ASP A 221 1.47 -4.31 -1.80
CA ASP A 221 1.88 -5.03 -3.02
C ASP A 221 0.71 -5.20 -4.00
N LEU A 222 -0.44 -5.71 -3.52
CA LEU A 222 -1.67 -5.77 -4.33
C LEU A 222 -2.17 -4.38 -4.75
N THR A 223 -2.19 -3.40 -3.83
CA THR A 223 -2.68 -2.05 -4.13
C THR A 223 -1.88 -1.42 -5.27
N MET A 224 -0.56 -1.53 -5.22
CA MET A 224 0.36 -1.10 -6.26
C MET A 224 0.06 -1.81 -7.59
N ALA A 225 -0.20 -3.12 -7.55
CA ALA A 225 -0.53 -3.88 -8.75
C ALA A 225 -1.83 -3.45 -9.43
N LEU A 226 -2.87 -3.18 -8.63
CA LEU A 226 -4.18 -2.73 -9.12
C LEU A 226 -4.13 -1.30 -9.66
N ILE A 227 -3.37 -0.40 -9.01
CA ILE A 227 -3.15 0.96 -9.53
C ILE A 227 -2.37 0.90 -10.84
N TYR A 228 -1.33 0.06 -10.92
CA TYR A 228 -0.56 -0.12 -12.15
C TYR A 228 -1.43 -0.66 -13.30
N GLY A 229 -2.23 -1.70 -13.06
CA GLY A 229 -3.20 -2.22 -14.03
C GLY A 229 -4.22 -1.15 -14.46
N ALA A 230 -4.79 -0.40 -13.52
CA ALA A 230 -5.69 0.71 -13.81
C ALA A 230 -5.00 1.82 -14.63
N PHE A 231 -3.73 2.10 -14.39
CA PHE A 231 -2.94 3.02 -15.20
C PHE A 231 -2.75 2.50 -16.63
N LEU A 232 -2.34 1.23 -16.82
CA LEU A 232 -2.17 0.65 -18.15
C LEU A 232 -3.48 0.71 -18.95
N THR A 233 -4.62 0.42 -18.31
CA THR A 233 -5.93 0.53 -18.95
C THR A 233 -6.33 1.98 -19.24
N ALA A 234 -5.98 2.92 -18.35
CA ALA A 234 -6.22 4.34 -18.57
C ALA A 234 -5.44 4.89 -19.79
N VAL A 235 -4.24 4.36 -20.05
CA VAL A 235 -3.45 4.64 -21.25
C VAL A 235 -4.12 4.06 -22.51
N ALA A 236 -4.65 2.84 -22.43
CA ALA A 236 -5.34 2.20 -23.55
C ALA A 236 -6.70 2.86 -23.86
N ASP A 237 -7.38 3.42 -22.87
CA ASP A 237 -8.70 4.03 -22.98
C ASP A 237 -8.65 5.50 -23.44
N LYS A 238 -8.29 5.73 -24.70
CA LYS A 238 -8.14 7.08 -25.29
C LYS A 238 -9.44 7.80 -25.67
N ASN A 239 -10.61 7.16 -25.52
CA ASN A 239 -11.90 7.73 -25.94
C ASN A 239 -12.48 8.75 -24.96
N GLN A 240 -11.62 9.41 -24.18
CA GLN A 240 -12.00 10.29 -23.09
C GLN A 240 -11.62 11.74 -23.39
N ASP A 241 -12.23 12.66 -22.65
CA ASP A 241 -11.79 14.05 -22.62
C ASP A 241 -10.29 14.13 -22.29
N ARG A 242 -9.56 15.03 -22.95
CA ARG A 242 -8.10 15.14 -22.82
C ARG A 242 -7.66 15.39 -21.38
N PHE A 243 -8.35 16.27 -20.67
CA PHE A 243 -8.00 16.61 -19.29
C PHE A 243 -8.23 15.42 -18.38
N PHE A 244 -9.37 14.72 -18.52
CA PHE A 244 -9.61 13.48 -17.78
C PHE A 244 -8.60 12.38 -18.10
N TYR A 245 -8.29 12.20 -19.39
CA TYR A 245 -7.39 11.17 -19.89
C TYR A 245 -5.99 11.25 -19.27
N TYR A 246 -5.33 12.42 -19.34
CA TYR A 246 -4.01 12.62 -18.74
C TYR A 246 -4.08 12.83 -17.22
N GLY A 247 -5.13 13.50 -16.73
CA GLY A 247 -5.33 13.76 -15.31
C GLY A 247 -5.43 12.48 -14.49
N ARG A 248 -6.26 11.51 -14.91
CA ARG A 248 -6.38 10.23 -14.20
C ARG A 248 -5.07 9.42 -14.24
N GLN A 249 -4.35 9.45 -15.36
CA GLN A 249 -3.05 8.78 -15.49
C GLN A 249 -2.04 9.35 -14.50
N ALA A 250 -1.95 10.68 -14.43
CA ALA A 250 -1.05 11.34 -13.49
C ALA A 250 -1.43 11.01 -12.04
N LEU A 251 -2.72 11.09 -11.69
CA LEU A 251 -3.22 10.74 -10.35
C LEU A 251 -2.89 9.28 -9.97
N PHE A 252 -3.05 8.34 -10.90
CA PHE A 252 -2.72 6.94 -10.63
C PHE A 252 -1.22 6.76 -10.40
N LEU A 253 -0.35 7.37 -11.21
CA LEU A 253 1.10 7.29 -11.00
C LEU A 253 1.54 7.99 -9.70
N MET A 254 0.95 9.13 -9.34
CA MET A 254 1.24 9.82 -8.08
C MET A 254 0.92 8.93 -6.88
N VAL A 255 -0.19 8.20 -6.90
CA VAL A 255 -0.53 7.27 -5.82
C VAL A 255 0.32 6.00 -5.90
N LEU A 256 0.66 5.52 -7.10
CA LEU A 256 1.50 4.34 -7.30
C LEU A 256 2.87 4.49 -6.63
N VAL A 257 3.54 5.63 -6.84
CA VAL A 257 4.84 5.92 -6.19
C VAL A 257 4.70 6.14 -4.69
N LEU A 258 3.50 6.44 -4.20
CA LEU A 258 3.20 6.52 -2.78
C LEU A 258 2.75 5.19 -2.15
N CYS A 259 2.65 4.08 -2.90
CA CYS A 259 2.25 2.80 -2.31
C CYS A 259 3.41 2.11 -1.58
N LYS A 260 4.58 2.10 -2.21
CA LYS A 260 5.78 1.39 -1.74
C LYS A 260 7.01 1.97 -2.43
N ASN A 261 8.18 1.82 -1.84
CA ASN A 261 9.46 2.27 -2.41
C ASN A 261 9.75 1.67 -3.80
N THR A 262 9.24 0.49 -4.15
CA THR A 262 9.36 -0.07 -5.51
C THR A 262 8.38 0.53 -6.52
N GLY A 263 7.47 1.40 -6.09
CA GLY A 263 6.44 2.02 -6.93
C GLY A 263 7.00 2.85 -8.09
N PHE A 264 8.18 3.48 -7.92
CA PHE A 264 8.82 4.25 -8.99
C PHE A 264 9.26 3.38 -10.17
N ILE A 265 9.66 2.13 -9.93
CA ILE A 265 10.05 1.17 -10.98
C ILE A 265 8.83 0.89 -11.86
N TRP A 266 7.68 0.64 -11.25
CA TRP A 266 6.43 0.41 -11.96
C TRP A 266 5.90 1.67 -12.63
N ALA A 267 6.08 2.86 -12.03
CA ALA A 267 5.79 4.12 -12.69
C ALA A 267 6.65 4.32 -13.95
N ALA A 268 7.94 3.98 -13.91
CA ALA A 268 8.83 4.04 -15.07
C ALA A 268 8.37 3.09 -16.18
N PHE A 269 8.04 1.84 -15.86
CA PHE A 269 7.45 0.91 -16.84
C PHE A 269 6.14 1.43 -17.41
N GLY A 270 5.28 2.01 -16.58
CA GLY A 270 4.03 2.62 -17.01
C GLY A 270 4.24 3.82 -17.94
N ILE A 271 5.20 4.68 -17.64
CA ILE A 271 5.55 5.82 -18.51
C ILE A 271 6.09 5.33 -19.85
N ILE A 272 6.95 4.31 -19.87
CA ILE A 272 7.43 3.68 -21.13
C ILE A 272 6.25 3.16 -21.95
N PHE A 273 5.33 2.45 -21.29
CA PHE A 273 4.10 1.94 -21.91
C PHE A 273 3.25 3.07 -22.52
N SER A 274 3.03 4.14 -21.75
CA SER A 274 2.27 5.32 -22.17
C SER A 274 2.93 6.00 -23.38
N CYS A 275 4.24 6.25 -23.33
CA CYS A 275 5.00 6.84 -24.42
C CYS A 275 4.88 6.04 -25.72
N GLY A 276 4.99 4.71 -25.66
CA GLY A 276 4.83 3.87 -26.85
C GLY A 276 3.40 3.88 -27.40
N TYR A 277 2.37 3.81 -26.54
CA TYR A 277 0.97 3.99 -26.95
C TYR A 277 0.69 5.35 -27.58
N GLN A 278 1.34 6.41 -27.10
CA GLN A 278 1.23 7.73 -27.69
C GLN A 278 1.93 7.81 -29.04
N HIS A 279 3.09 7.17 -29.18
CA HIS A 279 3.81 7.10 -30.44
C HIS A 279 3.02 6.39 -31.54
N LEU A 280 2.50 5.17 -31.27
CA LEU A 280 1.66 4.42 -32.21
C LEU A 280 0.46 5.25 -32.69
N TRP A 281 -0.18 5.95 -31.76
CA TRP A 281 -1.33 6.77 -32.07
C TRP A 281 -0.99 8.00 -32.91
N ARG A 282 0.14 8.65 -32.64
CA ARG A 282 0.62 9.80 -33.44
C ARG A 282 0.86 9.39 -34.88
N LYS A 283 1.54 8.26 -35.11
CA LYS A 283 1.77 7.69 -36.44
C LYS A 283 0.45 7.49 -37.21
N LYS A 284 -0.59 7.01 -36.54
CA LYS A 284 -1.93 6.86 -37.12
C LYS A 284 -2.64 8.19 -37.43
N GLN A 285 -2.29 9.26 -36.71
CA GLN A 285 -2.86 10.60 -36.88
C GLN A 285 -2.03 11.51 -37.80
N GLU A 286 -0.85 11.09 -38.28
CA GLU A 286 -0.01 11.89 -39.19
C GLU A 286 -0.72 12.24 -40.51
N GLY A 287 -1.78 11.53 -40.90
CA GLY A 287 -2.66 11.86 -42.03
C GLY A 287 -3.94 12.64 -41.69
N LYS A 288 -4.16 13.03 -40.42
CA LYS A 288 -5.30 13.84 -39.97
C LYS A 288 -4.74 15.09 -39.30
N GLU A 289 -4.81 16.25 -39.95
CA GLU A 289 -4.29 17.52 -39.41
C GLU A 289 -4.86 17.82 -38.01
N LYS A 290 -4.13 17.44 -36.97
CA LYS A 290 -4.26 18.06 -35.66
C LYS A 290 -3.50 19.37 -35.71
N GLY A 291 -4.22 20.48 -35.53
CA GLY A 291 -3.63 21.81 -35.37
C GLY A 291 -2.54 21.82 -34.27
N GLU A 292 -1.60 22.76 -34.40
CA GLU A 292 -0.42 22.88 -33.55
C GLU A 292 -0.75 22.94 -32.04
N GLU A 293 -1.86 23.61 -31.69
CA GLU A 293 -2.39 23.69 -30.33
C GLU A 293 -2.73 22.32 -29.74
N GLY A 294 -3.34 21.44 -30.53
CA GLY A 294 -3.69 20.07 -30.10
C GLY A 294 -2.44 19.23 -29.80
N ARG A 295 -1.38 19.40 -30.60
CA ARG A 295 -0.08 18.74 -30.38
C ARG A 295 0.63 19.30 -29.14
N LYS A 296 0.56 20.61 -28.90
CA LYS A 296 1.11 21.24 -27.70
C LYS A 296 0.39 20.74 -26.44
N ALA A 297 -0.94 20.69 -26.44
CA ALA A 297 -1.72 20.19 -25.32
C ALA A 297 -1.45 18.70 -25.02
N ASP A 298 -1.33 17.85 -26.05
CA ASP A 298 -0.98 16.44 -25.87
C ASP A 298 0.46 16.27 -25.30
N ARG A 299 1.41 17.12 -25.70
CA ARG A 299 2.77 17.15 -25.11
C ARG A 299 2.75 17.56 -23.64
N LEU A 300 1.99 18.61 -23.29
CA LEU A 300 1.83 19.06 -21.91
C LEU A 300 1.19 17.96 -21.06
N GLY A 301 0.16 17.28 -21.57
CA GLY A 301 -0.49 16.16 -20.87
C GLY A 301 0.48 15.02 -20.55
N ILE A 302 1.33 14.63 -21.50
CA ILE A 302 2.37 13.61 -21.26
C ILE A 302 3.38 14.11 -20.23
N LEU A 303 3.82 15.36 -20.33
CA LEU A 303 4.74 15.96 -19.37
C LEU A 303 4.14 15.96 -17.95
N THR A 304 2.84 16.25 -17.80
CA THR A 304 2.13 16.16 -16.52
C THR A 304 2.13 14.74 -15.97
N VAL A 305 1.89 13.73 -16.80
CA VAL A 305 1.93 12.31 -16.38
C VAL A 305 3.33 11.90 -15.91
N ILE A 306 4.39 12.49 -16.46
CA ILE A 306 5.77 12.22 -16.07
C ILE A 306 6.19 13.01 -14.82
N LEU A 307 5.92 14.31 -14.77
CA LEU A 307 6.45 15.19 -13.72
C LEU A 307 5.72 15.05 -12.38
N LEU A 308 4.40 14.90 -12.38
CA LEU A 308 3.64 14.85 -11.13
C LEU A 308 4.01 13.66 -10.22
N PRO A 309 4.20 12.42 -10.68
CA PRO A 309 4.68 11.35 -9.81
C PRO A 309 6.09 11.63 -9.26
N VAL A 310 7.00 12.18 -10.07
CA VAL A 310 8.36 12.56 -9.61
C VAL A 310 8.30 13.61 -8.51
N LEU A 311 7.46 14.65 -8.65
CA LEU A 311 7.27 15.66 -7.61
C LEU A 311 6.63 15.07 -6.35
N THR A 312 5.71 14.12 -6.52
CA THR A 312 5.03 13.45 -5.41
C THR A 312 6.00 12.60 -4.60
N GLU A 313 6.76 11.73 -5.26
CA GLU A 313 7.81 10.93 -4.62
C GLU A 313 8.90 11.83 -4.01
N GLY A 314 9.34 12.86 -4.74
CA GLY A 314 10.31 13.83 -4.26
C GLY A 314 9.85 14.56 -3.00
N SER A 315 8.55 14.86 -2.87
CA SER A 315 8.00 15.45 -1.65
C SER A 315 8.10 14.52 -0.44
N TRP A 316 7.86 13.21 -0.63
CA TRP A 316 7.99 12.21 0.42
C TRP A 316 9.45 12.02 0.82
N LEU A 317 10.33 11.81 -0.15
CA LEU A 317 11.77 11.65 0.09
C LEU A 317 12.37 12.88 0.76
N GLY A 318 11.97 14.09 0.34
CA GLY A 318 12.38 15.34 0.98
C GLY A 318 11.97 15.37 2.46
N PHE A 319 10.74 14.96 2.78
CA PHE A 319 10.28 14.84 4.16
C PHE A 319 11.05 13.78 4.96
N CYS A 320 11.34 12.63 4.37
CA CYS A 320 12.16 11.59 5.00
C CYS A 320 13.56 12.09 5.33
N VAL A 321 14.20 12.83 4.41
CA VAL A 321 15.53 13.45 4.64
C VAL A 321 15.48 14.45 5.79
N ILE A 322 14.50 15.37 5.79
CA ILE A 322 14.34 16.39 6.84
C ILE A 322 14.10 15.73 8.21
N ASN A 323 13.28 14.67 8.25
CA ASN A 323 12.89 13.98 9.48
C ASN A 323 13.77 12.76 9.83
N ARG A 324 14.89 12.57 9.12
CA ARG A 324 15.85 11.48 9.36
C ARG A 324 15.20 10.09 9.39
N ARG A 325 14.33 9.84 8.42
CA ARG A 325 13.70 8.54 8.19
C ARG A 325 14.43 7.86 7.04
N VAL A 326 15.12 6.76 7.32
CA VAL A 326 15.83 5.98 6.30
C VAL A 326 15.54 4.51 6.56
N ALA A 327 15.06 3.78 5.57
CA ALA A 327 14.86 2.35 5.72
C ALA A 327 16.18 1.58 5.65
N LYS A 328 16.21 0.42 6.30
CA LYS A 328 17.33 -0.53 6.28
C LYS A 328 17.71 -0.92 4.85
N LEU A 329 16.72 -1.19 4.00
CA LEU A 329 16.94 -1.58 2.60
C LEU A 329 17.54 -0.44 1.77
N THR A 330 17.12 0.81 2.02
CA THR A 330 17.71 2.00 1.37
C THR A 330 19.15 2.19 1.79
N GLY A 331 19.45 2.04 3.08
CA GLY A 331 20.83 2.05 3.59
C GLY A 331 21.68 0.95 2.96
N THR A 332 21.11 -0.24 2.78
CA THR A 332 21.77 -1.40 2.13
C THR A 332 22.02 -1.13 0.65
N ALA A 333 21.04 -0.60 -0.09
CA ALA A 333 21.20 -0.22 -1.50
C ALA A 333 22.27 0.88 -1.69
N LEU A 334 22.37 1.84 -0.78
CA LEU A 334 23.45 2.85 -0.80
C LEU A 334 24.82 2.23 -0.55
N LYS A 335 24.93 1.27 0.38
CA LYS A 335 26.17 0.50 0.59
C LYS A 335 26.54 -0.32 -0.65
N MET A 336 25.55 -0.85 -1.38
CA MET A 336 25.76 -1.52 -2.66
C MET A 336 26.33 -0.56 -3.71
N ALA A 337 25.65 0.58 -3.92
CA ALA A 337 26.02 1.56 -4.93
C ALA A 337 27.42 2.16 -4.70
N THR A 338 27.87 2.17 -3.45
CA THR A 338 29.22 2.61 -3.05
C THR A 338 30.27 1.51 -3.09
N GLY A 339 29.93 0.31 -3.59
CA GLY A 339 30.86 -0.82 -3.74
C GLY A 339 31.26 -1.50 -2.43
N ARG A 340 30.50 -1.29 -1.35
CA ARG A 340 30.81 -1.78 0.00
C ARG A 340 30.15 -3.10 0.38
N MET A 341 29.44 -3.76 -0.54
CA MET A 341 28.86 -5.08 -0.32
C MET A 341 29.51 -6.14 -1.19
N ASN A 342 29.85 -7.27 -0.56
CA ASN A 342 30.32 -8.46 -1.23
C ASN A 342 29.13 -9.33 -1.65
N ILE A 343 29.28 -10.09 -2.74
CA ILE A 343 28.33 -11.10 -3.17
C ILE A 343 28.29 -12.23 -2.13
N PRO A 344 27.11 -12.76 -1.74
CA PRO A 344 27.01 -13.82 -0.75
C PRO A 344 27.71 -15.10 -1.21
N ALA A 345 28.35 -15.80 -0.27
CA ALA A 345 29.07 -17.05 -0.54
C ALA A 345 28.18 -18.15 -1.12
N TYR A 346 26.88 -18.13 -0.80
CA TYR A 346 25.86 -19.08 -1.23
C TYR A 346 25.05 -18.61 -2.46
N GLN A 347 25.63 -17.74 -3.30
CA GLN A 347 24.97 -17.25 -4.53
C GLN A 347 24.43 -18.38 -5.43
N GLY A 348 25.11 -19.53 -5.51
CA GLY A 348 24.68 -20.67 -6.32
C GLY A 348 23.36 -21.26 -5.81
N ASP A 349 23.22 -21.37 -4.50
CA ASP A 349 22.00 -21.88 -3.85
C ASP A 349 20.84 -20.89 -4.01
N MET A 350 21.10 -19.58 -3.88
CA MET A 350 20.09 -18.55 -4.16
C MET A 350 19.60 -18.58 -5.61
N VAL A 351 20.50 -18.70 -6.59
CA VAL A 351 20.10 -18.82 -8.01
C VAL A 351 19.28 -20.09 -8.21
N LYS A 352 19.69 -21.21 -7.61
CA LYS A 352 18.95 -22.48 -7.70
C LYS A 352 17.54 -22.35 -7.12
N ALA A 353 17.42 -21.78 -5.91
CA ALA A 353 16.14 -21.53 -5.27
C ALA A 353 15.25 -20.60 -6.11
N PHE A 354 15.83 -19.54 -6.70
CA PHE A 354 15.12 -18.63 -7.61
C PHE A 354 14.59 -19.37 -8.84
N VAL A 355 15.42 -20.15 -9.53
CA VAL A 355 15.01 -20.88 -10.73
C VAL A 355 13.94 -21.90 -10.39
N GLU A 356 14.09 -22.65 -9.30
CA GLU A 356 13.09 -23.62 -8.87
C GLU A 356 11.75 -22.95 -8.52
N ALA A 357 11.79 -21.86 -7.74
CA ALA A 357 10.61 -21.07 -7.40
C ALA A 357 9.92 -20.50 -8.66
N PHE A 358 10.71 -19.92 -9.57
CA PHE A 358 10.23 -19.29 -10.79
C PHE A 358 9.54 -20.27 -11.75
N LEU A 359 10.05 -21.51 -11.84
CA LEU A 359 9.54 -22.52 -12.75
C LEU A 359 8.36 -23.30 -12.18
N SER A 360 8.43 -23.70 -10.91
CA SER A 360 7.63 -24.82 -10.39
C SER A 360 6.75 -24.48 -9.19
N TRP A 361 7.03 -23.40 -8.46
CA TRP A 361 6.27 -23.08 -7.25
C TRP A 361 5.06 -22.18 -7.56
N PRO A 362 3.90 -22.45 -6.95
CA PRO A 362 2.70 -21.63 -7.16
C PRO A 362 2.84 -20.24 -6.54
N LEU A 363 2.22 -19.26 -7.19
CA LEU A 363 2.03 -17.88 -6.69
C LEU A 363 0.88 -17.75 -5.66
N HIS A 364 0.33 -18.88 -5.21
CA HIS A 364 -0.80 -18.93 -4.29
C HIS A 364 -0.56 -20.00 -3.22
N ARG A 365 -1.25 -19.88 -2.08
CA ARG A 365 -0.99 -20.72 -0.90
C ARG A 365 -1.69 -22.06 -0.98
N TRP A 366 -2.94 -22.08 -1.42
CA TRP A 366 -3.72 -23.32 -1.58
C TRP A 366 -3.94 -23.66 -3.05
N LYS A 367 -4.28 -24.91 -3.33
CA LYS A 367 -4.51 -25.37 -4.71
C LYS A 367 -5.68 -24.65 -5.38
N THR A 368 -5.57 -24.49 -6.69
CA THR A 368 -6.65 -23.97 -7.53
C THR A 368 -7.54 -25.10 -8.05
N ALA A 369 -8.66 -24.76 -8.69
CA ALA A 369 -9.57 -25.74 -9.28
C ALA A 369 -9.01 -26.40 -10.55
N ALA A 370 -8.09 -25.73 -11.26
CA ALA A 370 -7.56 -26.21 -12.54
C ALA A 370 -6.04 -26.40 -12.53
N VAL A 371 -5.28 -25.32 -12.40
CA VAL A 371 -3.82 -25.36 -12.53
C VAL A 371 -3.18 -24.37 -11.58
N ASP A 372 -2.21 -24.86 -10.83
CA ASP A 372 -1.40 -24.05 -9.94
C ASP A 372 -0.38 -23.25 -10.77
N LEU A 373 -0.37 -21.94 -10.60
CA LEU A 373 0.33 -21.02 -11.51
C LEU A 373 1.67 -20.58 -10.94
N SER A 374 2.76 -20.97 -11.59
CA SER A 374 4.10 -20.47 -11.27
C SER A 374 4.36 -19.08 -11.88
N PRO A 375 5.39 -18.34 -11.42
CA PRO A 375 5.80 -17.07 -12.03
C PRO A 375 6.02 -17.17 -13.54
N LEU A 376 6.75 -18.19 -14.01
CA LEU A 376 6.91 -18.43 -15.44
C LEU A 376 5.58 -18.79 -16.10
N GLY A 377 4.76 -19.61 -15.46
CA GLY A 377 3.44 -19.99 -15.97
C GLY A 377 2.57 -18.78 -16.29
N VAL A 378 2.45 -17.82 -15.35
CA VAL A 378 1.70 -16.58 -15.57
C VAL A 378 2.33 -15.74 -16.66
N TYR A 379 3.66 -15.60 -16.67
CA TYR A 379 4.36 -14.85 -17.71
C TYR A 379 4.07 -15.40 -19.12
N LEU A 380 4.14 -16.72 -19.30
CA LEU A 380 3.79 -17.36 -20.57
C LEU A 380 2.31 -17.22 -20.92
N LEU A 381 1.41 -17.29 -19.92
CA LEU A 381 -0.03 -17.07 -20.13
C LEU A 381 -0.33 -15.65 -20.62
N LEU A 382 0.34 -14.62 -20.08
CA LEU A 382 0.19 -13.24 -20.57
C LEU A 382 0.53 -13.13 -22.06
N LEU A 383 1.63 -13.76 -22.49
CA LEU A 383 2.05 -13.78 -23.89
C LEU A 383 1.08 -14.60 -24.76
N LEU A 384 0.61 -15.75 -24.27
CA LEU A 384 -0.38 -16.59 -24.94
C LEU A 384 -1.69 -15.84 -25.15
N PHE A 385 -2.22 -15.18 -24.12
CA PHE A 385 -3.44 -14.39 -24.22
C PHE A 385 -3.31 -13.24 -25.21
N LEU A 386 -2.16 -12.57 -25.27
CA LEU A 386 -1.89 -11.58 -26.32
C LEU A 386 -1.84 -12.19 -27.72
N TYR A 387 -1.23 -13.36 -27.87
CA TYR A 387 -1.28 -14.10 -29.13
C TYR A 387 -2.72 -14.44 -29.54
N LEU A 388 -3.58 -14.83 -28.60
CA LEU A 388 -5.00 -15.08 -28.88
C LEU A 388 -5.74 -13.79 -29.24
N ILE A 389 -5.49 -12.67 -28.55
CA ILE A 389 -6.02 -11.35 -28.90
C ILE A 389 -5.62 -10.96 -30.33
N TYR A 390 -4.37 -11.21 -30.72
CA TYR A 390 -3.87 -11.01 -32.07
C TYR A 390 -4.61 -11.90 -33.08
N LYS A 391 -4.64 -13.22 -32.84
CA LYS A 391 -5.25 -14.22 -33.72
C LYS A 391 -6.73 -13.96 -33.96
N PHE A 392 -7.46 -13.58 -32.91
CA PHE A 392 -8.89 -13.29 -32.98
C PHE A 392 -9.22 -11.83 -33.30
N HIS A 393 -8.21 -11.02 -33.63
CA HIS A 393 -8.38 -9.62 -34.04
C HIS A 393 -9.21 -8.80 -33.03
N VAL A 394 -9.00 -9.07 -31.73
CA VAL A 394 -9.70 -8.39 -30.63
C VAL A 394 -9.25 -6.92 -30.52
N LEU A 395 -7.98 -6.67 -30.86
CA LEU A 395 -7.35 -5.36 -30.91
C LEU A 395 -6.66 -5.14 -32.26
N GLU A 396 -6.28 -3.88 -32.50
CA GLU A 396 -5.43 -3.54 -33.64
C GLU A 396 -4.07 -4.24 -33.57
N ARG A 397 -3.56 -4.64 -34.73
CA ARG A 397 -2.31 -5.40 -34.87
C ARG A 397 -1.12 -4.70 -34.21
N GLU A 398 -0.91 -3.41 -34.51
CA GLU A 398 0.22 -2.64 -33.97
C GLU A 398 0.17 -2.55 -32.45
N VAL A 399 -1.02 -2.31 -31.90
CA VAL A 399 -1.28 -2.22 -30.46
C VAL A 399 -1.01 -3.56 -29.76
N THR A 400 -1.44 -4.66 -30.38
CA THR A 400 -1.24 -6.01 -29.83
C THR A 400 0.24 -6.40 -29.85
N ILE A 401 0.95 -6.14 -30.96
CA ILE A 401 2.38 -6.41 -31.09
C ILE A 401 3.18 -5.61 -30.07
N TYR A 402 2.90 -4.31 -29.96
CA TYR A 402 3.57 -3.45 -28.99
C TYR A 402 3.36 -3.93 -27.55
N THR A 403 2.12 -4.27 -27.18
CA THR A 403 1.82 -4.80 -25.84
C THR A 403 2.55 -6.13 -25.59
N GLY A 404 2.63 -7.00 -26.60
CA GLY A 404 3.39 -8.26 -26.51
C GLY A 404 4.88 -8.06 -26.29
N ILE A 405 5.50 -7.17 -27.06
CA ILE A 405 6.90 -6.80 -26.88
C ILE A 405 7.11 -6.17 -25.51
N PHE A 406 6.23 -5.27 -25.09
CA PHE A 406 6.29 -4.65 -23.77
C PHE A 406 6.23 -5.69 -22.66
N PHE A 407 5.28 -6.63 -22.69
CA PHE A 407 5.20 -7.70 -21.67
C PHE A 407 6.42 -8.61 -21.69
N ALA A 408 6.92 -8.99 -22.86
CA ALA A 408 8.11 -9.82 -22.98
C ALA A 408 9.35 -9.14 -22.36
N LEU A 409 9.58 -7.88 -22.71
CA LEU A 409 10.75 -7.14 -22.24
C LEU A 409 10.64 -6.73 -20.76
N SER A 410 9.48 -6.20 -20.34
CA SER A 410 9.29 -5.77 -18.94
C SER A 410 9.27 -6.95 -17.98
N GLY A 411 8.67 -8.09 -18.36
CA GLY A 411 8.71 -9.32 -17.57
C GLY A 411 10.13 -9.85 -17.40
N ALA A 412 10.86 -10.01 -18.51
CA ALA A 412 12.26 -10.47 -18.47
C ALA A 412 13.15 -9.54 -17.63
N LEU A 413 13.03 -8.22 -17.84
CA LEU A 413 13.82 -7.23 -17.10
C LEU A 413 13.46 -7.22 -15.61
N PHE A 414 12.18 -7.30 -15.27
CA PHE A 414 11.73 -7.34 -13.88
C PHE A 414 12.27 -8.57 -13.15
N TYR A 415 12.10 -9.78 -13.69
CA TYR A 415 12.58 -10.99 -13.02
C TYR A 415 14.11 -11.02 -12.93
N ALA A 416 14.83 -10.42 -13.89
CA ALA A 416 16.27 -10.21 -13.77
C ALA A 416 16.62 -9.26 -12.60
N PHE A 417 15.93 -8.14 -12.46
CA PHE A 417 16.11 -7.25 -11.29
C PHE A 417 15.75 -7.92 -9.98
N ASN A 418 14.70 -8.74 -9.96
CA ASN A 418 14.30 -9.48 -8.78
C ASN A 418 15.40 -10.48 -8.35
N LEU A 419 15.97 -11.25 -9.29
CA LEU A 419 17.11 -12.12 -9.02
C LEU A 419 18.33 -11.34 -8.52
N ILE A 420 18.69 -10.22 -9.17
CA ILE A 420 19.79 -9.36 -8.74
C ILE A 420 19.55 -8.84 -7.32
N GLY A 421 18.30 -8.46 -7.00
CA GLY A 421 17.92 -8.03 -5.66
C GLY A 421 18.17 -9.11 -4.60
N HIS A 422 17.87 -10.37 -4.90
CA HIS A 422 18.16 -11.48 -4.00
C HIS A 422 19.66 -11.73 -3.81
N LEU A 423 20.44 -11.59 -4.88
CA LEU A 423 21.90 -11.75 -4.83
C LEU A 423 22.63 -10.59 -4.17
N THR A 424 21.93 -9.50 -3.81
CA THR A 424 22.56 -8.27 -3.31
C THR A 424 21.88 -7.74 -2.06
N ILE A 425 20.66 -7.19 -2.18
CA ILE A 425 19.92 -6.52 -1.11
C ILE A 425 19.44 -7.55 -0.08
N PHE A 426 18.93 -8.68 -0.54
CA PHE A 426 18.45 -9.77 0.32
C PHE A 426 19.50 -10.86 0.55
N ALA A 427 20.77 -10.57 0.21
CA ALA A 427 21.87 -11.53 0.26
C ALA A 427 22.14 -12.12 1.64
N VAL A 428 21.58 -11.53 2.71
CA VAL A 428 21.74 -11.99 4.11
C VAL A 428 20.49 -12.68 4.66
N GLU A 429 19.39 -12.69 3.90
CA GLU A 429 18.12 -13.30 4.31
C GLU A 429 18.10 -14.78 3.87
N THR A 430 18.52 -15.66 4.77
CA THR A 430 18.67 -17.10 4.51
C THR A 430 17.35 -17.81 4.20
N GLN A 431 16.21 -17.23 4.56
CA GLN A 431 14.87 -17.74 4.18
C GLN A 431 14.68 -17.87 2.66
N TYR A 432 15.41 -17.08 1.85
CA TYR A 432 15.34 -17.17 0.39
C TYR A 432 16.23 -18.27 -0.21
N LEU A 433 16.96 -19.01 0.62
CA LEU A 433 17.61 -20.25 0.19
C LEU A 433 16.58 -21.36 -0.04
N GLU A 434 15.39 -21.23 0.53
CA GLU A 434 14.29 -22.13 0.29
C GLU A 434 13.38 -21.61 -0.85
N PRO A 435 13.03 -22.46 -1.83
CA PRO A 435 12.13 -22.08 -2.93
C PRO A 435 10.79 -21.50 -2.46
N PHE A 436 10.25 -21.95 -1.32
CA PHE A 436 9.01 -21.42 -0.74
C PHE A 436 9.14 -19.95 -0.29
N GLY A 437 10.21 -19.62 0.43
CA GLY A 437 10.49 -18.23 0.82
C GLY A 437 10.78 -17.37 -0.42
N MET A 438 11.48 -17.93 -1.40
CA MET A 438 11.81 -17.26 -2.65
C MET A 438 10.57 -16.94 -3.50
N VAL A 439 9.64 -17.89 -3.70
CA VAL A 439 8.41 -17.64 -4.48
C VAL A 439 7.56 -16.56 -3.82
N SER A 440 7.49 -16.54 -2.49
CA SER A 440 6.79 -15.51 -1.71
C SER A 440 7.32 -14.10 -2.02
N SER A 441 8.64 -13.94 -2.16
CA SER A 441 9.25 -12.67 -2.56
C SER A 441 8.97 -12.34 -4.03
N ILE A 442 9.15 -13.30 -4.94
CA ILE A 442 8.89 -13.14 -6.37
C ILE A 442 7.44 -12.68 -6.63
N GLU A 443 6.49 -13.31 -5.95
CA GLU A 443 5.07 -13.00 -6.00
C GLU A 443 4.80 -11.55 -5.63
N ARG A 444 5.24 -11.11 -4.44
CA ARG A 444 4.98 -9.77 -3.90
C ARG A 444 5.51 -8.67 -4.79
N TYR A 445 6.78 -8.76 -5.16
CA TYR A 445 7.40 -7.74 -6.00
C TYR A 445 6.92 -7.82 -7.46
N GLY A 446 6.50 -9.01 -7.91
CA GLY A 446 6.02 -9.28 -9.27
C GLY A 446 4.53 -9.02 -9.48
N ALA A 447 3.75 -8.81 -8.42
CA ALA A 447 2.31 -8.60 -8.47
C ALA A 447 1.88 -7.54 -9.51
N PRO A 448 2.55 -6.38 -9.66
CA PRO A 448 2.17 -5.42 -10.70
C PRO A 448 2.34 -5.95 -12.12
N PHE A 449 3.35 -6.77 -12.40
CA PHE A 449 3.47 -7.41 -13.72
C PHE A 449 2.37 -8.45 -13.93
N THR A 450 2.15 -9.34 -12.96
CA THR A 450 1.18 -10.43 -13.08
C THR A 450 -0.26 -9.92 -13.06
N ILE A 451 -0.70 -9.34 -11.95
CA ILE A 451 -2.07 -8.83 -11.76
C ILE A 451 -2.32 -7.63 -12.67
N GLY A 452 -1.39 -6.67 -12.78
CA GLY A 452 -1.55 -5.51 -13.66
C GLY A 452 -1.60 -5.89 -15.14
N GLY A 453 -0.81 -6.88 -15.57
CA GLY A 453 -0.86 -7.46 -16.91
C GLY A 453 -2.19 -8.15 -17.18
N LEU A 454 -2.64 -9.04 -16.29
CA LEU A 454 -3.93 -9.72 -16.39
C LEU A 454 -5.09 -8.72 -16.40
N TYR A 455 -5.02 -7.65 -15.60
CA TYR A 455 -5.99 -6.56 -15.59
C TYR A 455 -6.09 -5.93 -16.98
N LEU A 456 -4.96 -5.56 -17.60
CA LEU A 456 -4.95 -4.95 -18.93
C LEU A 456 -5.54 -5.86 -20.01
N LEU A 457 -5.21 -7.16 -19.98
CA LEU A 457 -5.76 -8.13 -20.92
C LEU A 457 -7.26 -8.33 -20.71
N GLY A 458 -7.70 -8.42 -19.46
CA GLY A 458 -9.11 -8.43 -19.10
C GLY A 458 -9.84 -7.21 -19.65
N TYR A 459 -9.25 -6.02 -19.51
CA TYR A 459 -9.79 -4.78 -20.07
C TYR A 459 -9.98 -4.86 -21.59
N TYR A 460 -9.00 -5.33 -22.36
CA TYR A 460 -9.14 -5.44 -23.82
C TYR A 460 -10.29 -6.37 -24.22
N VAL A 461 -10.35 -7.54 -23.59
CA VAL A 461 -11.32 -8.58 -23.90
C VAL A 461 -12.74 -8.14 -23.51
N LEU A 462 -12.89 -7.49 -22.35
CA LEU A 462 -14.15 -6.93 -21.87
C LEU A 462 -14.66 -5.78 -22.76
N ASN A 463 -13.77 -4.96 -23.32
CA ASN A 463 -14.14 -3.81 -24.17
C ASN A 463 -14.15 -4.13 -25.67
N SER A 464 -13.97 -5.39 -26.04
CA SER A 464 -14.06 -5.84 -27.43
C SER A 464 -15.50 -5.82 -27.97
N ALA A 465 -15.65 -5.96 -29.29
CA ALA A 465 -16.95 -6.12 -29.95
C ALA A 465 -17.76 -7.30 -29.37
N LYS A 466 -17.09 -8.35 -28.88
CA LYS A 466 -17.70 -9.54 -28.26
C LYS A 466 -17.61 -9.53 -26.73
N SER A 467 -17.80 -8.35 -26.11
CA SER A 467 -17.73 -8.12 -24.65
C SER A 467 -18.39 -9.18 -23.75
N LYS A 468 -19.52 -9.78 -24.15
CA LYS A 468 -20.17 -10.86 -23.37
C LYS A 468 -19.33 -12.14 -23.32
N VAL A 469 -18.79 -12.56 -24.47
CA VAL A 469 -17.89 -13.72 -24.55
C VAL A 469 -16.63 -13.42 -23.77
N GLY A 470 -16.12 -12.19 -23.91
CA GLY A 470 -14.97 -11.74 -23.14
C GLY A 470 -15.19 -11.84 -21.63
N ALA A 471 -16.32 -11.37 -21.13
CA ALA A 471 -16.68 -11.50 -19.71
C ALA A 471 -16.73 -12.97 -19.24
N ILE A 472 -17.31 -13.86 -20.04
CA ILE A 472 -17.36 -15.30 -19.72
C ILE A 472 -15.95 -15.89 -19.65
N VAL A 473 -15.07 -15.56 -20.61
CA VAL A 473 -13.68 -16.04 -20.61
C VAL A 473 -12.91 -15.52 -19.39
N CYS A 474 -13.05 -14.24 -19.05
CA CYS A 474 -12.41 -13.68 -17.86
C CYS A 474 -12.90 -14.35 -16.57
N MET A 475 -14.21 -14.54 -16.41
CA MET A 475 -14.77 -15.20 -15.23
C MET A 475 -14.35 -16.67 -15.17
N ALA A 476 -14.36 -17.39 -16.29
CA ALA A 476 -13.91 -18.77 -16.34
C ALA A 476 -12.44 -18.90 -15.97
N PHE A 477 -11.58 -18.02 -16.47
CA PHE A 477 -10.17 -17.97 -16.07
C PHE A 477 -10.04 -17.79 -14.55
N VAL A 478 -10.64 -16.73 -13.98
CA VAL A 478 -10.57 -16.46 -12.54
C VAL A 478 -11.09 -17.64 -11.71
N PHE A 479 -12.28 -18.17 -12.00
CA PHE A 479 -12.84 -19.28 -11.23
C PHE A 479 -12.06 -20.59 -11.36
N LEU A 480 -11.24 -20.76 -12.40
CA LEU A 480 -10.43 -21.96 -12.55
C LEU A 480 -9.05 -21.81 -11.89
N THR A 481 -8.50 -20.60 -11.81
CA THR A 481 -7.11 -20.36 -11.38
C THR A 481 -6.96 -19.58 -10.08
N THR A 482 -8.05 -19.20 -9.42
CA THR A 482 -8.01 -18.54 -8.11
C THR A 482 -7.75 -19.54 -6.99
N ASP A 483 -7.04 -19.07 -5.97
CA ASP A 483 -7.03 -19.66 -4.64
C ASP A 483 -8.35 -19.35 -3.88
N HIS A 484 -9.28 -20.30 -3.93
CA HIS A 484 -10.63 -20.11 -3.37
C HIS A 484 -10.62 -20.11 -1.84
N MET A 485 -9.79 -20.98 -1.25
CA MET A 485 -9.64 -21.08 0.19
C MET A 485 -9.02 -19.81 0.76
N GLY A 486 -7.98 -19.31 0.11
CA GLY A 486 -7.35 -18.05 0.43
C GLY A 486 -8.35 -16.89 0.35
N ALA A 487 -9.04 -16.73 -0.78
CA ALA A 487 -10.03 -15.66 -0.95
C ALA A 487 -11.20 -15.74 0.03
N TYR A 488 -11.61 -16.94 0.44
CA TYR A 488 -12.60 -17.16 1.50
C TYR A 488 -12.05 -16.72 2.87
N ARG A 489 -10.84 -17.17 3.23
CA ARG A 489 -10.14 -16.79 4.47
C ARG A 489 -10.01 -15.27 4.58
N GLY A 490 -9.60 -14.62 3.47
CA GLY A 490 -9.44 -13.18 3.41
C GLY A 490 -10.73 -12.37 3.60
N LEU A 491 -11.91 -12.97 3.36
CA LEU A 491 -13.19 -12.27 3.51
C LEU A 491 -13.91 -12.59 4.82
N ILE A 492 -14.05 -13.87 5.17
CA ILE A 492 -14.85 -14.33 6.32
C ILE A 492 -14.15 -15.46 7.09
N GLY A 493 -13.39 -16.33 6.42
CA GLY A 493 -12.81 -17.52 7.06
C GLY A 493 -11.84 -17.20 8.20
N TYR A 494 -11.20 -16.02 8.21
CA TYR A 494 -10.37 -15.54 9.34
C TYR A 494 -11.10 -15.54 10.70
N LYS A 495 -12.44 -15.57 10.71
CA LYS A 495 -13.21 -15.59 11.96
C LYS A 495 -13.04 -16.88 12.75
N GLU A 496 -12.56 -17.94 12.09
CA GLU A 496 -12.30 -19.23 12.74
C GLU A 496 -11.09 -19.17 13.66
N ASP A 497 -10.06 -18.37 13.34
CA ASP A 497 -8.78 -18.31 14.06
C ASP A 497 -8.46 -16.92 14.67
N VAL A 498 -9.31 -15.90 14.48
CA VAL A 498 -9.04 -14.55 14.99
C VAL A 498 -8.85 -14.47 16.51
N ASN A 499 -9.58 -15.28 17.28
CA ASN A 499 -9.43 -15.30 18.73
C ASN A 499 -8.08 -15.89 19.14
N ASP A 500 -7.59 -16.88 18.39
CA ASP A 500 -6.29 -17.51 18.62
C ASP A 500 -5.18 -16.51 18.30
N VAL A 501 -5.28 -15.77 17.18
CA VAL A 501 -4.34 -14.69 16.84
C VAL A 501 -4.26 -13.63 17.94
N ILE A 502 -5.40 -13.24 18.53
CA ILE A 502 -5.43 -12.25 19.62
C ILE A 502 -4.83 -12.85 20.91
N ALA A 503 -5.07 -14.13 21.19
CA ALA A 503 -4.49 -14.82 22.33
C ALA A 503 -2.97 -14.93 22.20
N GLU A 504 -2.46 -15.41 21.07
CA GLU A 504 -1.02 -15.48 20.75
C GLU A 504 -0.35 -14.11 20.89
N ARG A 505 -0.99 -13.04 20.40
CA ARG A 505 -0.49 -11.68 20.59
C ARG A 505 -0.34 -11.31 22.06
N ARG A 506 -1.34 -11.63 22.89
CA ARG A 506 -1.30 -11.36 24.34
C ARG A 506 -0.24 -12.19 25.06
N GLU A 507 0.05 -13.39 24.59
CA GLU A 507 1.14 -14.20 25.16
C GLU A 507 2.52 -13.60 24.85
N VAL A 508 2.68 -12.92 23.71
CA VAL A 508 3.92 -12.23 23.34
C VAL A 508 4.11 -10.92 24.13
N ILE A 509 3.03 -10.24 24.51
CA ILE A 509 3.05 -9.04 25.35
C ILE A 509 2.91 -9.45 26.82
N ASP A 510 4.05 -9.75 27.46
CA ASP A 510 4.14 -10.10 28.87
C ASP A 510 3.90 -8.90 29.83
N GLU A 511 3.91 -9.19 31.14
CA GLU A 511 3.66 -8.18 32.18
C GLU A 511 4.64 -7.00 32.15
N ASP A 512 5.92 -7.26 31.84
CA ASP A 512 6.95 -6.22 31.73
C ASP A 512 6.68 -5.30 30.53
N ALA A 513 6.34 -5.89 29.37
CA ALA A 513 5.97 -5.14 28.18
C ALA A 513 4.71 -4.29 28.42
N GLU A 514 3.69 -4.83 29.08
CA GLU A 514 2.47 -4.10 29.44
C GLU A 514 2.78 -2.91 30.37
N ALA A 515 3.65 -3.13 31.36
CA ALA A 515 4.08 -2.10 32.29
C ALA A 515 4.90 -1.00 31.60
N PHE A 516 5.68 -1.34 30.56
CA PHE A 516 6.33 -0.37 29.69
C PHE A 516 5.31 0.44 28.88
N LEU A 517 4.38 -0.25 28.19
CA LEU A 517 3.39 0.38 27.31
C LEU A 517 2.54 1.42 28.05
N GLN A 518 2.13 1.11 29.28
CA GLN A 518 1.39 2.03 30.14
C GLN A 518 2.21 3.29 30.46
N ARG A 519 3.48 3.14 30.84
CA ARG A 519 4.36 4.27 31.21
C ARG A 519 4.79 5.11 30.02
N ALA A 520 4.95 4.50 28.85
CA ALA A 520 5.28 5.18 27.61
C ALA A 520 4.09 5.99 27.05
N GLY A 521 2.86 5.71 27.50
CA GLY A 521 1.65 6.35 26.99
C GLY A 521 1.20 5.79 25.64
N ALA A 522 1.30 4.46 25.47
CA ALA A 522 0.79 3.77 24.28
C ALA A 522 -0.66 4.15 23.95
N GLY A 523 -0.97 4.31 22.67
CA GLY A 523 -2.34 4.63 22.21
C GLY A 523 -2.87 6.02 22.59
N LYS A 524 -2.00 6.96 23.00
CA LYS A 524 -2.39 8.36 23.26
C LYS A 524 -2.24 9.23 22.01
N ARG A 525 -3.02 10.31 21.92
CA ARG A 525 -3.01 11.24 20.77
C ARG A 525 -1.74 12.11 20.67
N GLU A 526 -0.98 12.17 21.74
CA GLU A 526 0.35 12.80 21.77
C GLU A 526 1.40 11.70 21.94
N SER A 527 2.58 11.91 21.36
CA SER A 527 3.71 11.01 21.50
C SER A 527 4.80 11.73 22.27
N ILE A 528 5.34 11.08 23.30
CA ILE A 528 6.53 11.54 24.02
C ILE A 528 7.78 11.56 23.12
N GLY A 529 7.73 10.91 21.95
CA GLY A 529 8.84 10.82 21.01
C GLY A 529 9.42 9.42 20.95
N ARG A 530 10.74 9.33 21.01
CA ARG A 530 11.48 8.06 20.91
C ARG A 530 12.05 7.62 22.25
N VAL A 531 11.77 6.36 22.59
CA VAL A 531 12.31 5.66 23.76
C VAL A 531 13.39 4.68 23.31
N LEU A 532 14.54 4.67 24.01
CA LEU A 532 15.46 3.55 23.98
C LEU A 532 15.05 2.59 25.11
N TYR A 533 14.63 1.39 24.72
CA TYR A 533 14.27 0.30 25.61
C TYR A 533 15.47 -0.65 25.72
N LEU A 534 16.13 -0.63 26.88
CA LEU A 534 17.25 -1.51 27.21
C LEU A 534 16.80 -2.75 28.00
N ARG A 535 17.37 -3.90 27.64
CA ARG A 535 17.19 -5.18 28.36
C ARG A 535 18.52 -5.89 28.56
N ASP A 536 18.54 -6.92 29.39
CA ASP A 536 19.71 -7.77 29.57
C ASP A 536 20.14 -8.45 28.26
N ALA A 537 21.45 -8.67 28.09
CA ALA A 537 22.00 -9.32 26.91
C ALA A 537 21.53 -10.77 26.70
N SER A 538 21.00 -11.42 27.75
CA SER A 538 20.40 -12.75 27.64
C SER A 538 18.94 -12.76 27.16
N ASP A 539 18.27 -11.61 27.11
CA ASP A 539 16.88 -11.48 26.60
C ASP A 539 16.87 -10.81 25.21
N ILE A 540 17.16 -11.61 24.19
CA ILE A 540 17.10 -11.18 22.78
C ILE A 540 15.86 -11.78 22.12
N SER A 541 14.83 -10.94 21.91
CA SER A 541 13.63 -11.34 21.18
C SER A 541 13.18 -10.27 20.18
N TRP A 542 13.67 -10.40 18.95
CA TRP A 542 13.27 -9.55 17.82
C TRP A 542 11.78 -9.66 17.48
N VAL A 543 11.17 -10.85 17.65
CA VAL A 543 9.73 -11.06 17.45
C VAL A 543 8.96 -10.21 18.46
N ARG A 544 9.24 -10.37 19.77
CA ARG A 544 8.57 -9.61 20.84
C ARG A 544 8.65 -8.10 20.60
N ASN A 545 9.81 -7.60 20.20
CA ASN A 545 10.02 -6.17 19.91
C ASN A 545 9.08 -5.63 18.82
N THR A 546 8.81 -6.41 17.77
CA THR A 546 7.91 -6.03 16.69
C THR A 546 6.46 -5.89 17.18
N TYR A 547 6.01 -6.79 18.06
CA TYR A 547 4.68 -6.72 18.67
C TYR A 547 4.56 -5.52 19.63
N ILE A 548 5.58 -5.30 20.47
CA ILE A 548 5.63 -4.14 21.38
C ILE A 548 5.60 -2.83 20.58
N ASN A 549 6.30 -2.73 19.45
CA ASN A 549 6.27 -1.54 18.60
C ASN A 549 4.87 -1.23 18.05
N PHE A 550 4.13 -2.26 17.63
CA PHE A 550 2.76 -2.08 17.19
C PHE A 550 1.86 -1.58 18.34
N GLU A 551 2.02 -2.12 19.55
CA GLU A 551 1.22 -1.67 20.69
C GLU A 551 1.64 -0.30 21.23
N ALA A 552 2.93 0.03 21.20
CA ALA A 552 3.47 1.30 21.67
C ALA A 552 3.06 2.51 20.82
N ALA A 553 2.65 2.31 19.57
CA ALA A 553 2.29 3.39 18.67
C ALA A 553 1.28 4.37 19.32
N PRO A 554 1.53 5.70 19.27
CA PRO A 554 2.49 6.41 18.41
C PRO A 554 3.90 6.65 19.00
N VAL A 555 4.28 5.94 20.06
CA VAL A 555 5.64 6.04 20.65
C VAL A 555 6.62 5.24 19.80
N SER A 556 7.73 5.87 19.41
CA SER A 556 8.82 5.19 18.68
C SER A 556 9.71 4.47 19.68
N VAL A 557 9.96 3.19 19.48
CA VAL A 557 10.80 2.39 20.39
C VAL A 557 11.98 1.82 19.62
N MET A 558 13.18 2.06 20.15
CA MET A 558 14.42 1.43 19.73
C MET A 558 14.86 0.49 20.83
N TYR A 559 15.45 -0.65 20.49
CA TYR A 559 15.87 -1.65 21.47
C TYR A 559 17.38 -1.73 21.54
N GLY A 560 17.90 -1.93 22.75
CA GLY A 560 19.30 -2.23 23.01
C GLY A 560 19.44 -3.34 24.05
N ASN A 561 20.55 -4.06 23.98
CA ASN A 561 20.89 -5.09 24.94
C ASN A 561 22.10 -4.64 25.77
N VAL A 562 22.05 -4.91 27.07
CA VAL A 562 23.06 -4.48 28.04
C VAL A 562 23.73 -5.71 28.65
N ASP A 563 25.05 -5.77 28.51
CA ASP A 563 25.91 -6.67 29.28
C ASP A 563 26.56 -5.87 30.41
N ALA A 564 26.03 -6.02 31.62
CA ALA A 564 26.48 -5.27 32.79
C ALA A 564 27.95 -5.53 33.17
N ALA A 565 28.53 -6.66 32.73
CA ALA A 565 29.93 -6.99 33.02
C ALA A 565 30.92 -6.36 32.02
N ALA A 566 30.46 -6.05 30.80
CA ALA A 566 31.31 -5.60 29.71
C ALA A 566 31.14 -4.10 29.38
N MET A 567 29.94 -3.56 29.60
CA MET A 567 29.60 -2.19 29.22
C MET A 567 29.96 -1.17 30.29
N ARG A 568 30.12 0.08 29.88
CA ARG A 568 30.33 1.26 30.74
C ARG A 568 29.20 2.26 30.55
N SER A 569 29.07 3.21 31.47
CA SER A 569 28.09 4.31 31.37
C SER A 569 28.21 5.09 30.05
N GLU A 570 29.41 5.22 29.49
CA GLU A 570 29.64 5.86 28.18
C GLU A 570 28.99 5.10 27.02
N ASP A 571 28.93 3.77 27.08
CA ASP A 571 28.28 2.94 26.05
C ASP A 571 26.76 3.18 26.05
N ILE A 572 26.16 3.43 27.21
CA ILE A 572 24.74 3.80 27.34
C ILE A 572 24.47 5.16 26.69
N VAL A 573 25.36 6.14 26.92
CA VAL A 573 25.26 7.47 26.29
C VAL A 573 25.36 7.36 24.78
N ASN A 574 26.30 6.55 24.28
CA ASN A 574 26.45 6.31 22.84
C ASN A 574 25.21 5.64 22.26
N ALA A 575 24.66 4.63 22.93
CA ALA A 575 23.43 3.97 22.50
C ALA A 575 22.23 4.94 22.44
N LEU A 576 22.08 5.83 23.42
CA LEU A 576 21.04 6.87 23.43
C LEU A 576 21.19 7.86 22.28
N ARG A 577 22.42 8.31 22.03
CA ARG A 577 22.74 9.24 20.93
C ARG A 577 22.53 8.61 19.56
N ASP A 578 22.93 7.36 19.37
CA ASP A 578 22.75 6.59 18.14
C ASP A 578 21.27 6.29 17.88
N ALA A 579 20.51 5.96 18.93
CA ALA A 579 19.07 5.78 18.83
C ALA A 579 18.34 7.11 18.59
N HIS A 580 18.98 8.26 18.88
CA HIS A 580 18.33 9.58 18.96
C HIS A 580 17.11 9.56 19.90
N ALA A 581 17.23 8.86 21.03
CA ALA A 581 16.15 8.69 21.99
C ALA A 581 16.11 9.86 22.98
N GLY A 582 14.92 10.44 23.16
CA GLY A 582 14.68 11.47 24.17
C GLY A 582 14.30 10.87 25.53
N PHE A 583 14.07 9.56 25.57
CA PHE A 583 13.64 8.82 26.75
C PHE A 583 14.36 7.48 26.84
N LEU A 584 14.55 7.01 28.07
CA LEU A 584 15.17 5.73 28.41
C LEU A 584 14.19 4.90 29.26
N TYR A 585 14.09 3.62 28.93
CA TYR A 585 13.41 2.62 29.76
C TYR A 585 14.32 1.39 29.87
N VAL A 586 14.43 0.81 31.06
CA VAL A 586 15.35 -0.30 31.33
C VAL A 586 14.62 -1.37 32.13
N ASP A 587 14.58 -2.59 31.61
CA ASP A 587 14.15 -3.78 32.37
C ASP A 587 15.23 -4.17 33.39
N ALA A 588 14.87 -5.00 34.37
CA ALA A 588 15.82 -5.51 35.34
C ALA A 588 17.01 -6.21 34.65
N LEU A 589 18.23 -5.76 34.96
CA LEU A 589 19.47 -6.34 34.44
C LEU A 589 20.05 -7.34 35.45
N LYS A 590 20.81 -8.32 34.96
CA LYS A 590 21.54 -9.22 35.86
C LYS A 590 22.77 -8.54 36.46
N GLY A 591 23.11 -8.90 37.69
CA GLY A 591 24.27 -8.34 38.40
C GLY A 591 24.07 -6.88 38.83
N ASN A 592 25.15 -6.12 38.96
CA ASN A 592 25.13 -4.71 39.39
C ASN A 592 24.89 -3.75 38.22
N GLY A 593 23.90 -4.03 37.37
CA GLY A 593 23.62 -3.21 36.18
C GLY A 593 23.19 -1.77 36.50
N GLU A 594 22.71 -1.50 37.71
CA GLU A 594 22.29 -0.16 38.16
C GLU A 594 23.46 0.84 38.16
N GLU A 595 24.68 0.38 38.47
CA GLU A 595 25.91 1.19 38.52
C GLU A 595 26.20 1.88 37.18
N LEU A 596 25.74 1.31 36.05
CA LEU A 596 25.90 1.91 34.73
C LEU A 596 25.13 3.23 34.59
N PHE A 597 24.10 3.46 35.39
CA PHE A 597 23.18 4.59 35.28
C PHE A 597 23.32 5.63 36.39
N GLU A 598 23.94 5.27 37.53
CA GLU A 598 24.06 6.13 38.72
C GLU A 598 24.72 7.48 38.42
N SER A 599 25.71 7.51 37.53
CA SER A 599 26.43 8.74 37.18
C SER A 599 25.57 9.82 36.51
N PHE A 600 24.34 9.48 36.09
CA PHE A 600 23.42 10.37 35.38
C PHE A 600 22.25 10.85 36.24
N LEU A 601 22.18 10.41 37.50
CA LEU A 601 21.15 10.78 38.46
C LEU A 601 21.79 11.64 39.55
N ASP A 602 21.21 12.80 39.87
CA ASP A 602 21.77 13.79 40.81
C ASP A 602 21.72 13.33 42.29
N GLY A 603 22.24 12.15 42.60
CA GLY A 603 22.14 11.49 43.91
C GLY A 603 20.81 10.77 44.16
N GLU A 604 19.90 10.73 43.18
CA GLU A 604 18.73 9.86 43.20
C GLU A 604 19.13 8.43 42.78
N GLY A 605 18.59 7.41 43.46
CA GLY A 605 18.84 6.01 43.09
C GLY A 605 18.18 5.65 41.75
N PHE A 606 18.88 4.85 40.94
CA PHE A 606 18.30 4.28 39.72
C PHE A 606 17.21 3.27 40.06
N ALA A 607 16.17 3.18 39.23
CA ALA A 607 15.09 2.23 39.39
C ALA A 607 14.69 1.64 38.04
N TYR A 608 14.73 0.31 37.95
CA TYR A 608 14.22 -0.42 36.80
C TYR A 608 12.72 -0.21 36.60
N GLY A 609 12.27 -0.49 35.38
CA GLY A 609 10.85 -0.40 35.01
C GLY A 609 10.30 1.03 35.04
N CYS A 610 11.16 2.05 35.10
CA CYS A 610 10.77 3.46 35.11
C CYS A 610 11.16 4.13 33.79
N LEU A 611 10.37 5.13 33.39
CA LEU A 611 10.68 5.96 32.23
C LEU A 611 11.50 7.18 32.68
N TYR A 612 12.64 7.39 32.04
CA TYR A 612 13.53 8.52 32.29
C TYR A 612 13.57 9.44 31.07
N GLN A 613 13.39 10.75 31.28
CA GLN A 613 13.66 11.75 30.26
C GLN A 613 15.16 12.02 30.19
N VAL A 614 15.69 12.01 28.98
CA VAL A 614 17.10 12.28 28.71
C VAL A 614 17.29 13.78 28.46
N VAL A 615 18.11 14.42 29.29
CA VAL A 615 18.45 15.85 29.18
C VAL A 615 19.93 15.97 28.84
N GLU A 616 20.24 16.50 27.65
CA GLU A 616 21.62 16.85 27.27
C GLU A 616 22.01 18.18 27.94
N GLU A 617 23.15 18.18 28.62
CA GLU A 617 23.72 19.33 29.30
C GLU A 617 25.12 19.65 28.74
N SER A 618 25.63 20.85 29.01
CA SER A 618 26.90 21.36 28.47
C SER A 618 28.09 20.41 28.67
N ASN A 619 28.04 19.58 29.73
CA ASN A 619 29.13 18.71 30.19
C ASN A 619 28.73 17.23 30.29
N GLY A 620 27.58 16.81 29.75
CA GLY A 620 27.15 15.41 29.90
C GLY A 620 25.65 15.20 29.66
N MET A 621 25.16 14.08 30.16
CA MET A 621 23.76 13.67 30.04
C MET A 621 23.18 13.47 31.43
N ARG A 622 21.91 13.81 31.62
CA ARG A 622 21.21 13.66 32.89
C ARG A 622 19.87 12.97 32.69
N PHE A 623 19.50 12.11 33.62
CA PHE A 623 18.25 11.37 33.60
C PHE A 623 17.29 11.96 34.64
N VAL A 624 16.09 12.32 34.18
CA VAL A 624 15.02 12.82 35.05
C VAL A 624 13.89 11.81 35.01
N LYS A 625 13.53 11.25 36.16
CA LYS A 625 12.40 10.31 36.22
C LYS A 625 11.13 11.00 35.73
N ALA A 626 10.56 10.49 34.65
CA ALA A 626 9.36 11.07 34.06
C ALA A 626 8.15 10.78 34.95
N LYS A 627 7.22 11.74 35.04
CA LYS A 627 5.89 11.45 35.59
C LYS A 627 5.17 10.53 34.62
N GLU A 628 4.40 9.58 35.15
CA GLU A 628 3.58 8.67 34.33
C GLU A 628 2.70 9.49 33.38
N PHE A 629 2.72 9.14 32.08
CA PHE A 629 2.05 9.86 31.01
C PHE A 629 0.62 9.41 30.83
#